data_AF-A0AAN4ZA98-F1
#
_entry.id   AF-A0AAN4ZA98-F1
#
_cell.length_a   1.000
_cell.length_b   1.000
_cell.length_c   1.000
_cell.angle_alpha   90.00
_cell.angle_beta   90.00
_cell.angle_gamma   90.00
#
_symmetry.space_group_name_H-M   'P 1'
#
loop_
_entity.id
_entity.type
_entity.pdbx_description
1 polymer ?
#
loop_
_entity_poly.entity_id
_entity_poly.type
_entity_poly.pdbx_seq_one_letter_code
_entity_poly.pdbx_strand_id
1 'polypeptide(L)'
;EGGYAQIRFNPYDRAPLRLSINGEKGLSNPDDIIAFYEAYQAFSRICHDPSMAVKIQLTPGTVIFIDNLRVLHARTAFAGYRQMCGCYLSRDNLMAKSRLHVEESIRLQV
;
A
#
# COMPACT_ATOMS: atom_id res chain seq x y z
N GLU A 1 -18.83 10.72 1.38
CA GLU A 1 -19.33 9.66 0.50
C GLU A 1 -18.16 8.78 0.05
N GLY A 2 -18.28 7.46 0.24
CA GLY A 2 -17.65 6.38 -0.57
C GLY A 2 -16.13 6.27 -0.77
N GLY A 3 -15.29 7.20 -0.33
CA GLY A 3 -13.85 7.19 -0.62
C GLY A 3 -13.08 6.00 -0.02
N TYR A 4 -12.14 5.44 -0.76
CA TYR A 4 -11.20 4.44 -0.23
C TYR A 4 -10.22 5.10 0.75
N ALA A 5 -10.30 4.73 2.03
CA ALA A 5 -9.45 5.30 3.08
C ALA A 5 -8.06 4.66 3.16
N GLN A 6 -7.94 3.36 2.85
CA GLN A 6 -6.70 2.62 2.95
C GLN A 6 -6.66 1.44 1.97
N ILE A 7 -5.48 1.19 1.40
CA ILE A 7 -5.14 -0.03 0.66
C ILE A 7 -4.16 -0.85 1.48
N ARG A 8 -4.46 -2.14 1.68
CA ARG A 8 -3.55 -3.11 2.32
C ARG A 8 -3.26 -4.25 1.36
N PHE A 9 -2.07 -4.20 0.77
CA PHE A 9 -1.63 -5.20 -0.19
C PHE A 9 -0.14 -5.50 0.01
N ASN A 10 0.15 -6.57 0.74
CA ASN A 10 1.49 -7.16 0.83
C ASN A 10 1.35 -8.69 0.75
N PRO A 11 1.66 -9.31 -0.40
CA PRO A 11 1.55 -10.76 -0.57
C PRO A 11 2.42 -11.55 0.41
N TYR A 12 3.54 -11.00 0.87
CA TYR A 12 4.52 -11.71 1.69
C TYR A 12 4.10 -11.82 3.18
N ASP A 13 3.33 -10.86 3.67
CA ASP A 13 2.87 -10.84 5.07
C ASP A 13 1.42 -11.33 5.22
N ARG A 14 0.84 -11.88 4.15
CA ARG A 14 -0.56 -12.30 4.15
C ARG A 14 -0.71 -13.64 4.87
N ALA A 15 -1.51 -13.65 5.94
CA ALA A 15 -1.92 -14.87 6.61
C ALA A 15 -2.86 -15.73 5.73
N PRO A 16 -2.91 -17.06 5.93
CA PRO A 16 -3.88 -17.93 5.26
C PRO A 16 -5.32 -17.44 5.46
N LEU A 17 -6.09 -17.41 4.37
CA LEU A 17 -7.49 -17.05 4.40
C LEU A 17 -8.27 -18.16 5.13
N ARG A 18 -8.93 -17.82 6.24
CA ARG A 18 -9.69 -18.81 7.03
C ARG A 18 -11.11 -18.94 6.51
N LEU A 19 -11.52 -20.19 6.28
CA LEU A 19 -12.92 -20.57 6.14
C LEU A 19 -13.58 -20.56 7.51
N SER A 20 -14.77 -19.97 7.60
CA SER A 20 -15.63 -20.13 8.76
C SER A 20 -16.35 -21.46 8.63
N ILE A 21 -15.81 -22.49 9.28
CA ILE A 21 -16.44 -23.82 9.26
C ILE A 21 -17.64 -23.85 10.24
N ASN A 22 -17.67 -22.98 11.26
CA ASN A 22 -18.65 -23.00 12.36
C ASN A 22 -19.21 -21.61 12.76
N GLY A 23 -19.26 -20.63 11.86
CA GLY A 23 -19.90 -19.33 12.13
C GLY A 23 -19.03 -18.29 12.87
N GLU A 24 -17.76 -18.58 13.16
CA GLU A 24 -16.80 -17.57 13.64
C GLU A 24 -16.04 -16.94 12.46
N LYS A 25 -15.93 -15.60 12.47
CA LYS A 25 -15.29 -14.71 11.46
C LYS A 25 -14.40 -15.42 10.41
N GLY A 26 -14.93 -15.59 9.21
CA GLY A 26 -14.26 -16.14 8.03
C GLY A 26 -15.23 -16.20 6.83
N LEU A 27 -14.74 -16.56 5.65
CA LEU A 27 -15.62 -16.78 4.49
C LEU A 27 -16.45 -18.05 4.72
N SER A 28 -17.75 -17.95 4.47
CA SER A 28 -18.74 -18.97 4.78
C SER A 28 -18.92 -20.01 3.66
N ASN A 29 -18.64 -19.64 2.41
CA ASN A 29 -18.73 -20.53 1.25
C ASN A 29 -17.36 -20.67 0.55
N PRO A 30 -16.91 -21.90 0.19
CA PRO A 30 -15.79 -22.11 -0.74
C PRO A 30 -15.81 -21.21 -1.99
N ASP A 31 -16.98 -20.93 -2.57
CA ASP A 31 -17.08 -20.06 -3.75
C ASP A 31 -16.60 -18.63 -3.47
N ASP A 32 -16.81 -18.13 -2.24
CA ASP A 32 -16.35 -16.80 -1.85
C ASP A 32 -14.81 -16.73 -1.80
N ILE A 33 -14.14 -17.85 -1.51
CA ILE A 33 -12.67 -17.91 -1.59
C ILE A 33 -12.21 -17.80 -3.03
N ILE A 34 -12.86 -18.53 -3.93
CA ILE A 34 -12.52 -18.52 -5.37
C ILE A 34 -12.68 -17.09 -5.90
N ALA A 35 -13.84 -16.48 -5.66
CA ALA A 35 -14.11 -15.10 -6.03
C ALA A 35 -13.11 -14.11 -5.41
N PHE A 36 -12.73 -14.32 -4.15
CA PHE A 36 -11.69 -13.52 -3.50
C PHE A 36 -10.35 -13.61 -4.26
N TYR A 37 -9.89 -14.81 -4.60
CA TYR A 37 -8.61 -14.98 -5.29
C TYR A 37 -8.64 -14.48 -6.74
N GLU A 38 -9.76 -14.59 -7.43
CA GLU A 38 -9.95 -13.99 -8.76
C GLU A 38 -9.81 -12.46 -8.69
N ALA A 39 -10.51 -11.82 -7.74
CA ALA A 39 -10.41 -10.38 -7.53
C ALA A 39 -9.00 -9.96 -7.08
N TYR A 40 -8.37 -10.74 -6.18
CA TYR A 40 -7.01 -10.49 -5.70
C TYR A 40 -5.98 -10.58 -6.83
N GLN A 41 -6.12 -11.56 -7.73
CA GLN A 41 -5.28 -11.67 -8.92
C GLN A 41 -5.50 -10.50 -9.88
N ALA A 42 -6.76 -10.11 -10.13
CA ALA A 42 -7.07 -8.96 -10.97
C ALA A 42 -6.43 -7.68 -10.43
N PHE A 43 -6.53 -7.43 -9.13
CA PHE A 43 -5.88 -6.30 -8.48
C PHE A 43 -4.35 -6.39 -8.57
N SER A 44 -3.78 -7.58 -8.34
CA SER A 44 -2.34 -7.81 -8.50
C SER A 44 -1.85 -7.46 -9.91
N ARG A 45 -2.60 -7.81 -10.96
CA ARG A 45 -2.24 -7.45 -12.34
C ARG A 45 -2.19 -5.93 -12.53
N ILE A 46 -3.15 -5.20 -11.97
CA ILE A 46 -3.15 -3.72 -12.02
C ILE A 46 -1.92 -3.16 -11.29
N CYS A 47 -1.60 -3.68 -10.09
CA CYS A 47 -0.43 -3.22 -9.34
C CYS A 47 0.90 -3.48 -10.05
N HIS A 48 0.98 -4.51 -10.88
CA HIS A 48 2.18 -4.88 -11.63
C HIS A 48 2.20 -4.33 -13.06
N ASP A 49 1.16 -3.60 -13.49
CA ASP A 49 1.14 -2.94 -14.80
C ASP A 49 2.18 -1.82 -14.83
N PRO A 50 3.20 -1.88 -15.72
CA PRO A 50 4.22 -0.84 -15.81
C PRO A 50 3.66 0.55 -16.16
N SER A 51 2.49 0.64 -16.80
CA SER A 51 1.84 1.91 -17.13
C SER A 51 1.22 2.59 -15.90
N MET A 52 0.99 1.84 -14.82
CA MET A 52 0.49 2.34 -13.54
C MET A 52 1.61 2.68 -12.54
N ALA A 53 2.88 2.55 -12.96
CA ALA A 53 4.04 2.69 -12.09
C ALA A 53 4.88 3.93 -12.43
N VAL A 54 5.23 4.72 -11.42
CA VAL A 54 6.24 5.78 -11.52
C VAL A 54 7.60 5.23 -11.08
N LYS A 55 8.60 5.30 -11.95
CA LYS A 55 9.96 4.84 -11.66
C LYS A 55 10.84 6.00 -11.24
N ILE A 56 11.38 5.92 -10.02
CA ILE A 56 12.27 6.93 -9.45
C ILE A 56 13.56 6.24 -9.03
N GLN A 57 14.69 6.73 -9.55
CA GLN A 57 16.00 6.29 -9.11
C GLN A 57 16.47 7.16 -7.94
N LEU A 58 16.71 6.55 -6.78
CA LEU A 58 17.26 7.26 -5.63
C LEU A 58 18.78 7.32 -5.73
N THR A 59 19.33 8.51 -5.50
CA THR A 59 20.76 8.75 -5.33
C THR A 59 21.08 8.98 -3.85
N PRO A 60 22.35 8.80 -3.41
CA PRO A 60 22.74 9.14 -2.05
C PRO A 60 22.33 10.57 -1.68
N GLY A 61 21.68 10.75 -0.52
CA GLY A 61 21.13 12.03 -0.07
C GLY A 61 19.69 12.32 -0.52
N THR A 62 19.11 11.51 -1.42
CA THR A 62 17.69 11.64 -1.82
C THR A 62 16.77 10.99 -0.78
N VAL A 63 15.70 11.70 -0.41
CA VAL A 63 14.63 11.18 0.45
C VAL A 63 13.33 11.15 -0.33
N ILE A 64 12.58 10.06 -0.19
CA ILE A 64 11.22 9.94 -0.71
C ILE A 64 10.24 9.74 0.44
N PHE A 65 9.13 10.48 0.40
CA PHE A 65 7.99 10.30 1.30
C PHE A 65 6.89 9.57 0.55
N ILE A 66 6.33 8.53 1.17
CA ILE A 66 5.28 7.71 0.58
C ILE A 66 4.14 7.62 1.59
N ASP A 67 2.93 7.97 1.17
CA ASP A 67 1.74 7.67 1.97
C ASP A 67 1.45 6.17 1.88
N ASN A 68 1.92 5.42 2.89
CA ASN A 68 1.79 3.97 2.95
C ASN A 68 0.34 3.47 3.11
N LEU A 69 -0.64 4.37 3.32
CA LEU A 69 -2.06 4.00 3.31
C LEU A 69 -2.63 3.95 1.89
N ARG A 70 -1.95 4.55 0.91
CA ARG A 70 -2.48 4.75 -0.44
C ARG A 70 -1.55 4.24 -1.54
N VAL A 71 -0.25 4.50 -1.42
CA VAL A 71 0.73 4.25 -2.48
C VAL A 71 1.49 2.97 -2.18
N LEU A 72 1.33 1.97 -3.07
CA LEU A 72 2.17 0.78 -3.09
C LEU A 72 3.54 1.14 -3.66
N HIS A 73 4.59 0.51 -3.14
CA HIS A 73 5.95 0.75 -3.59
C HIS A 73 6.72 -0.56 -3.71
N ALA A 74 7.63 -0.60 -4.68
CA ALA A 74 8.48 -1.74 -4.97
C ALA A 74 9.85 -1.25 -5.44
N ARG A 75 10.72 -2.20 -5.78
CA ARG A 75 12.01 -1.92 -6.41
C ARG A 75 12.23 -2.86 -7.58
N THR A 76 12.92 -2.39 -8.61
CA THR A 76 13.47 -3.26 -9.64
C THR A 76 14.65 -4.07 -9.07
N ALA A 77 14.99 -5.16 -9.75
CA ALA A 77 16.24 -5.88 -9.47
C ALA A 77 17.44 -4.94 -9.65
N PHE A 78 18.49 -5.16 -8.87
CA PHE A 78 19.76 -4.42 -8.96
C PHE A 78 20.92 -5.35 -8.59
N ALA A 79 22.12 -4.99 -9.02
CA ALA A 79 23.37 -5.65 -8.65
C ALA A 79 24.32 -4.66 -7.98
N GLY A 80 25.21 -5.15 -7.11
CA GLY A 80 26.17 -4.33 -6.37
C GLY A 80 25.71 -3.96 -4.95
N TYR A 81 26.39 -2.99 -4.35
CA TYR A 81 26.13 -2.56 -2.97
C TYR A 81 25.08 -1.46 -2.91
N ARG A 82 24.14 -1.59 -1.96
CA ARG A 82 23.10 -0.59 -1.71
C ARG A 82 22.76 -0.57 -0.22
N GLN A 83 22.80 0.62 0.37
CA GLN A 83 22.32 0.88 1.72
C GLN A 83 21.20 1.93 1.67
N MET A 84 20.14 1.69 2.43
CA MET A 84 19.10 2.67 2.67
C MET A 84 18.68 2.63 4.13
N CYS A 85 18.18 3.76 4.62
CA CYS A 85 17.51 3.86 5.90
C CYS A 85 16.06 4.28 5.65
N GLY A 86 15.14 3.74 6.43
CA GLY A 86 13.73 4.09 6.39
C GLY A 86 13.20 4.30 7.80
N CYS A 87 12.18 5.14 7.91
CA CYS A 87 11.41 5.32 9.13
C CYS A 87 9.94 5.54 8.77
N TYR A 88 9.06 5.34 9.75
CA TYR A 88 7.65 5.63 9.61
C TYR A 88 7.28 6.86 10.43
N LEU A 89 6.45 7.71 9.85
CA LEU A 89 5.85 8.85 10.53
C LEU A 89 4.35 8.59 10.65
N SER A 90 3.78 8.91 11.81
CA SER A 90 2.32 8.93 11.95
C SER A 90 1.73 10.01 11.06
N ARG A 91 0.69 9.65 10.29
CA ARG A 91 -0.04 10.58 9.42
C ARG A 91 -0.64 11.72 10.23
N ASP A 92 -1.22 11.44 11.39
CA ASP A 92 -1.81 12.47 12.25
C ASP A 92 -0.78 13.48 12.74
N ASN A 93 0.40 13.00 13.15
CA ASN A 93 1.49 13.86 13.60
C ASN A 93 2.05 14.71 12.44
N LEU A 94 2.20 14.12 11.25
CA LEU A 94 2.62 14.83 10.05
C LEU A 94 1.59 15.94 9.70
N MET A 95 0.30 15.60 9.73
CA MET A 95 -0.79 16.51 9.45
C MET A 95 -0.81 17.67 10.45
N ALA A 96 -0.76 17.38 11.74
CA ALA A 96 -0.75 18.39 12.80
C ALA A 96 0.37 19.41 12.62
N LYS A 97 1.59 18.94 12.29
CA LYS A 97 2.74 19.82 12.02
C LYS A 97 2.60 20.58 10.69
N SER A 98 2.03 19.95 9.67
CA SER A 98 1.85 20.59 8.35
C SER A 98 0.84 21.74 8.36
N ARG A 99 -0.09 21.79 9.33
CA ARG A 99 -1.17 22.80 9.37
C ARG A 99 -0.67 24.25 9.31
N LEU A 100 0.52 24.50 9.85
CA LEU A 100 1.13 25.82 9.90
C LEU A 100 1.94 26.18 8.63
N HIS A 101 2.22 25.20 7.77
CA HIS A 101 3.20 25.32 6.70
C HIS A 101 2.65 24.96 5.31
N VAL A 102 1.47 24.35 5.23
CA VAL A 102 0.89 23.83 4.00
C VAL A 102 -0.54 24.32 3.86
N GLU A 103 -0.89 24.81 2.68
CA GLU A 103 -2.26 25.24 2.36
C GLU A 103 -3.27 24.10 2.55
N GLU A 104 -4.49 24.48 2.94
CA GLU A 104 -5.57 23.51 3.20
C GLU A 104 -5.89 22.66 1.95
N SER A 105 -5.79 23.26 0.77
CA SER A 105 -6.02 22.60 -0.53
C SER A 105 -5.10 21.38 -0.76
N ILE A 106 -3.84 21.47 -0.32
CA ILE A 106 -2.84 20.40 -0.43
C ILE A 106 -3.06 19.37 0.69
N ARG A 107 -3.42 19.82 1.89
CA ARG A 107 -3.67 18.94 3.04
C ARG A 107 -4.87 18.00 2.85
N LEU A 108 -5.87 18.39 2.06
CA LEU A 108 -7.03 17.54 1.75
C LEU A 108 -6.73 16.41 0.75
N GLN A 109 -5.60 16.48 0.03
CA GLN A 109 -5.11 15.42 -0.87
C GLN A 109 -4.26 14.37 -0.15
N VAL A 110 -3.74 14.81 1.00
CA VAL A 110 -3.20 14.14 2.18
C VAL A 110 -3.98 12.96 2.73
#